data_AF-A0A837KG52-F1
#
_entry.id   AF-A0A837KG52-F1
#
_cell.length_a   1.000
_cell.length_b   1.000
_cell.length_c   1.000
_cell.angle_alpha   90.00
_cell.angle_beta   90.00
_cell.angle_gamma   90.00
#
_symmetry.space_group_name_H-M   'P 1'
#
loop_
_entity.id
_entity.type
_entity.pdbx_description
1 polymer ?
#
loop_
_entity_poly.entity_id
_entity_poly.type
_entity_poly.pdbx_seq_one_letter_code
_entity_poly.pdbx_strand_id
1 'polypeptide(L)'
;MKEATLRQILVVTDGCSNSGMSPVAAAALAREQGITVNVIGVIDKSELGEKGEKEIRDIAEAGGGLCDIVYPQQLAQTVQMLTRKAMTRTIHQVVNKELKEILGDSGIEELAPDKRVQVAGMVDELGEKSSLNVVMLVDTSGSMKPKLSAVQQAIHDFSISLHSRSGHSRMAVGSFPGKQKHLDIRIPWTEKVEQAHQITSDLAMSGITPTGPAIVEAIALFEQDKLPRSLQERYIDQEEEDDSNGMLRDHVF
;
A
#
# COMPACT_ATOMS: atom_id res chain seq x y z
N MET A 1 -24.26 12.42 2.94
CA MET A 1 -23.64 11.50 1.96
C MET A 1 -22.57 10.71 2.69
N LYS A 2 -22.44 9.39 2.47
CA LYS A 2 -21.30 8.64 3.02
C LYS A 2 -20.03 9.22 2.40
N GLU A 3 -19.10 9.70 3.21
CA GLU A 3 -17.79 10.14 2.73
C GLU A 3 -17.13 8.98 1.98
N ALA A 4 -16.74 9.20 0.72
CA ALA A 4 -16.04 8.20 -0.06
C ALA A 4 -14.63 8.06 0.52
N THR A 5 -14.30 6.88 1.05
CA THR A 5 -12.96 6.57 1.54
C THR A 5 -12.15 5.95 0.41
N LEU A 6 -11.10 6.64 -0.02
CA LEU A 6 -10.11 6.11 -0.94
C LEU A 6 -9.19 5.13 -0.20
N ARG A 7 -8.89 4.01 -0.84
CA ARG A 7 -8.07 2.94 -0.27
C ARG A 7 -6.88 2.68 -1.18
N GLN A 8 -5.68 2.72 -0.64
CA GLN A 8 -4.46 2.56 -1.43
C GLN A 8 -3.46 1.64 -0.73
N ILE A 9 -2.85 0.75 -1.49
CA ILE A 9 -1.63 0.03 -1.09
C ILE A 9 -0.47 0.71 -1.82
N LEU A 10 0.58 1.06 -1.08
CA LEU A 10 1.81 1.61 -1.63
C LEU A 10 2.96 0.65 -1.37
N VAL A 11 3.43 -0.03 -2.40
CA VAL A 11 4.56 -0.95 -2.33
C VAL A 11 5.85 -0.18 -2.57
N VAL A 12 6.82 -0.28 -1.66
CA VAL A 12 8.17 0.26 -1.82
C VAL A 12 9.14 -0.91 -1.85
N THR A 13 9.76 -1.15 -3.01
CA THR A 13 10.66 -2.30 -3.22
C THR A 13 11.83 -1.88 -4.11
N ASP A 14 12.92 -2.63 -4.05
CA ASP A 14 14.09 -2.45 -4.92
C ASP A 14 14.39 -3.63 -5.84
N GLY A 15 13.52 -4.64 -5.89
CA GLY A 15 13.76 -5.87 -6.62
C GLY A 15 12.50 -6.52 -7.15
N CYS A 16 12.68 -7.61 -7.90
CA CYS A 16 11.58 -8.43 -8.38
C CYS A 16 11.10 -9.39 -7.28
N SER A 17 9.80 -9.65 -7.22
CA SER A 17 9.28 -10.76 -6.43
C SER A 17 9.86 -12.07 -6.94
N ASN A 18 10.39 -12.87 -6.02
CA ASN A 18 11.09 -14.11 -6.34
C ASN A 18 10.49 -15.34 -5.65
N SER A 19 9.34 -15.18 -4.99
CA SER A 19 8.68 -16.26 -4.24
C SER A 19 7.19 -16.00 -4.02
N GLY A 20 6.40 -17.08 -3.99
CA GLY A 20 4.99 -17.06 -3.66
C GLY A 20 4.06 -16.73 -4.84
N MET A 21 2.90 -16.16 -4.51
CA MET A 21 1.89 -15.72 -5.48
C MET A 21 2.42 -14.59 -6.37
N SER A 22 1.99 -14.55 -7.63
CA SER A 22 2.29 -13.44 -8.54
C SER A 22 1.82 -12.09 -7.94
N PRO A 23 2.70 -11.08 -7.84
CA PRO A 23 2.33 -9.77 -7.32
C PRO A 23 1.35 -9.03 -8.23
N VAL A 24 1.39 -9.31 -9.54
CA VAL A 24 0.44 -8.77 -10.52
C VAL A 24 -0.97 -9.30 -10.25
N ALA A 25 -1.11 -10.60 -9.99
CA ALA A 25 -2.40 -11.21 -9.65
C ALA A 25 -2.95 -10.68 -8.32
N ALA A 26 -2.10 -10.53 -7.31
CA ALA A 26 -2.48 -9.93 -6.03
C ALA A 26 -2.92 -8.46 -6.17
N ALA A 27 -2.26 -7.68 -7.03
CA ALA A 27 -2.66 -6.31 -7.30
C ALA A 27 -3.99 -6.21 -8.06
N ALA A 28 -4.24 -7.11 -9.03
CA ALA A 28 -5.54 -7.21 -9.69
C ALA A 28 -6.66 -7.52 -8.68
N LEU A 29 -6.42 -8.45 -7.74
CA LEU A 29 -7.36 -8.75 -6.66
C LEU A 29 -7.63 -7.52 -5.77
N ALA A 30 -6.61 -6.77 -5.39
CA ALA A 30 -6.78 -5.53 -4.61
C ALA A 30 -7.69 -4.53 -5.35
N ARG A 31 -7.48 -4.37 -6.66
CA ARG A 31 -8.29 -3.48 -7.51
C ARG A 31 -9.74 -3.91 -7.57
N GLU A 32 -10.03 -5.21 -7.69
CA GLU A 32 -11.39 -5.74 -7.66
C GLU A 32 -12.12 -5.38 -6.36
N GLN A 33 -11.38 -5.23 -5.25
CA GLN A 33 -11.92 -4.80 -3.96
C GLN A 33 -11.95 -3.27 -3.76
N GLY A 34 -11.66 -2.50 -4.82
CA GLY A 34 -11.63 -1.04 -4.76
C GLY A 34 -10.42 -0.46 -4.05
N ILE A 35 -9.31 -1.20 -4.00
CA ILE A 35 -8.03 -0.76 -3.43
C ILE A 35 -7.04 -0.52 -4.57
N THR A 36 -6.55 0.70 -4.69
CA THR A 36 -5.56 1.05 -5.72
C THR A 36 -4.16 0.60 -5.27
N VAL A 37 -3.42 -0.12 -6.11
CA VAL A 37 -2.03 -0.51 -5.80
C VAL A 37 -1.04 0.36 -6.56
N ASN A 38 -0.22 1.06 -5.80
CA ASN A 38 0.85 1.92 -6.26
C ASN A 38 2.20 1.27 -5.95
N VAL A 39 3.21 1.48 -6.80
CA VAL A 39 4.52 0.84 -6.62
C VAL A 39 5.65 1.85 -6.81
N ILE A 40 6.58 1.92 -5.88
CA ILE A 40 7.78 2.75 -5.98
C ILE A 40 9.01 1.83 -5.96
N GLY A 41 9.74 1.84 -7.07
CA GLY A 41 11.04 1.21 -7.19
C GLY A 41 12.14 2.08 -6.60
N VAL A 42 12.98 1.55 -5.71
CA VAL A 42 14.11 2.28 -5.13
C VAL A 42 15.44 1.77 -5.67
N ILE A 43 16.09 2.55 -6.53
CA ILE A 43 17.36 2.20 -7.16
C ILE A 43 18.56 2.84 -6.45
N ASP A 44 19.64 2.09 -6.29
CA ASP A 44 20.95 2.62 -5.85
C ASP A 44 21.94 2.44 -7.00
N LYS A 45 22.51 3.53 -7.53
CA LYS A 45 23.63 3.72 -8.52
C LYS A 45 23.89 2.68 -9.63
N SER A 46 23.65 1.39 -9.40
CA SER A 46 23.37 0.34 -10.37
C SER A 46 21.89 0.30 -10.76
N GLU A 47 21.64 0.05 -12.04
CA GLU A 47 20.31 0.03 -12.64
C GLU A 47 19.41 -1.09 -12.08
N LEU A 48 18.11 -0.79 -11.97
CA LEU A 48 17.10 -1.84 -11.94
C LEU A 48 17.16 -2.52 -13.32
N GLY A 49 17.30 -3.84 -13.37
CA GLY A 49 17.25 -4.54 -14.67
C GLY A 49 15.87 -4.36 -15.33
N GLU A 50 15.80 -4.43 -16.66
CA GLU A 50 14.55 -4.29 -17.44
C GLU A 50 13.38 -5.15 -16.90
N LYS A 51 13.71 -6.33 -16.34
CA LYS A 51 12.74 -7.24 -15.72
C LYS A 51 12.08 -6.65 -14.46
N GLY A 52 12.83 -5.93 -13.64
CA GLY A 52 12.30 -5.28 -12.43
C GLY A 52 11.43 -4.08 -12.77
N GLU A 53 11.83 -3.28 -13.76
CA GLU A 53 11.03 -2.13 -14.19
C GLU A 53 9.69 -2.58 -14.76
N LYS A 54 9.72 -3.66 -15.55
CA LYS A 54 8.51 -4.26 -16.10
C LYS A 54 7.61 -4.78 -14.99
N GLU A 55 8.13 -5.52 -14.02
CA GLU A 55 7.30 -6.04 -12.92
C GLU A 55 6.64 -4.93 -12.11
N ILE A 56 7.39 -3.88 -11.75
CA ILE A 56 6.87 -2.69 -11.05
C ILE A 56 5.69 -2.07 -11.82
N ARG A 57 5.85 -1.93 -13.14
CA ARG A 57 4.82 -1.37 -14.01
C ARG A 57 3.59 -2.29 -14.10
N ASP A 58 3.81 -3.58 -14.31
CA ASP A 58 2.74 -4.57 -14.45
C ASP A 58 1.91 -4.67 -13.16
N ILE A 59 2.54 -4.59 -11.97
CA ILE A 59 1.84 -4.56 -10.68
C ILE A 59 0.96 -3.31 -10.55
N ALA A 60 1.51 -2.12 -10.82
CA ALA A 60 0.77 -0.88 -10.71
C ALA A 60 -0.39 -0.80 -11.72
N GLU A 61 -0.19 -1.28 -12.95
CA GLU A 61 -1.23 -1.33 -13.98
C GLU A 61 -2.37 -2.28 -13.59
N ALA A 62 -2.04 -3.50 -13.16
CA ALA A 62 -3.02 -4.47 -12.66
C ALA A 62 -3.80 -3.92 -11.46
N GLY A 63 -3.09 -3.24 -10.54
CA GLY A 63 -3.66 -2.56 -9.38
C GLY A 63 -4.41 -1.26 -9.66
N GLY A 64 -4.44 -0.79 -10.90
CA GLY A 64 -5.09 0.47 -11.30
C GLY A 64 -4.41 1.73 -10.76
N GLY A 65 -3.20 1.62 -10.22
CA GLY A 65 -2.44 2.72 -9.64
C GLY A 65 -1.38 3.28 -10.56
N LEU A 66 -0.33 3.81 -9.95
CA LEU A 66 0.81 4.43 -10.61
C LEU A 66 2.11 3.80 -10.10
N CYS A 67 3.13 3.86 -10.94
CA CYS A 67 4.49 3.47 -10.55
C CYS A 67 5.48 4.59 -10.81
N ASP A 68 6.56 4.62 -10.03
CA ASP A 68 7.72 5.46 -10.28
C ASP A 68 9.00 4.76 -9.80
N ILE A 69 10.14 5.10 -10.39
CA ILE A 69 11.45 4.54 -10.04
C ILE A 69 12.36 5.69 -9.65
N VAL A 70 12.85 5.65 -8.41
CA VAL A 70 13.53 6.79 -7.79
C VAL A 70 14.76 6.39 -7.02
N TYR A 71 15.65 7.37 -6.85
CA TYR A 71 16.74 7.26 -5.90
C TYR A 71 16.24 7.49 -4.47
N PRO A 72 16.90 6.92 -3.45
CA PRO A 72 16.52 7.08 -2.04
C PRO A 72 16.29 8.54 -1.62
N GLN A 73 17.09 9.47 -2.14
CA GLN A 73 17.00 10.90 -1.81
C GLN A 73 15.68 11.54 -2.28
N GLN A 74 15.01 10.97 -3.27
CA GLN A 74 13.76 11.47 -3.86
C GLN A 74 12.53 10.74 -3.33
N LEU A 75 12.71 9.66 -2.56
CA LEU A 75 11.64 8.75 -2.16
C LEU A 75 10.49 9.47 -1.43
N ALA A 76 10.80 10.32 -0.44
CA ALA A 76 9.79 11.03 0.35
C ALA A 76 8.87 11.90 -0.52
N GLN A 77 9.45 12.67 -1.44
CA GLN A 77 8.70 13.51 -2.35
C GLN A 77 7.85 12.68 -3.33
N THR A 78 8.40 11.58 -3.83
CA THR A 78 7.69 10.71 -4.78
C THR A 78 6.54 9.96 -4.14
N VAL A 79 6.69 9.48 -2.90
CA VAL A 79 5.60 8.86 -2.13
C VAL A 79 4.39 9.80 -2.04
N GLN A 80 4.62 11.06 -1.66
CA GLN A 80 3.56 12.07 -1.55
C GLN A 80 2.93 12.37 -2.91
N MET A 81 3.75 12.62 -3.93
CA MET A 81 3.32 12.98 -5.27
C MET A 81 2.52 11.86 -5.94
N LEU A 82 3.00 10.62 -5.84
CA LEU A 82 2.38 9.46 -6.46
C LEU A 82 1.05 9.12 -5.81
N THR A 83 0.97 9.18 -4.47
CA THR A 83 -0.30 9.03 -3.73
C THR A 83 -1.33 10.05 -4.20
N ARG A 84 -0.97 11.34 -4.25
CA ARG A 84 -1.87 12.41 -4.70
C ARG A 84 -2.34 12.21 -6.14
N LYS A 85 -1.43 11.89 -7.06
CA LYS A 85 -1.78 11.60 -8.46
C LYS A 85 -2.71 10.39 -8.58
N ALA A 86 -2.45 9.32 -7.83
CA ALA A 86 -3.28 8.12 -7.82
C ALA A 86 -4.70 8.41 -7.29
N MET A 87 -4.80 9.26 -6.26
CA MET A 87 -6.10 9.72 -5.74
C MET A 87 -6.87 10.52 -6.78
N THR A 88 -6.26 11.55 -7.37
CA THR A 88 -6.89 12.38 -8.42
C THR A 88 -7.36 11.51 -9.58
N ARG A 89 -6.54 10.53 -10.02
CA ARG A 89 -6.91 9.57 -11.07
C ARG A 89 -8.12 8.72 -10.67
N THR A 90 -8.15 8.21 -9.44
CA THR A 90 -9.25 7.37 -8.92
C THR A 90 -10.55 8.16 -8.89
N ILE A 91 -10.52 9.39 -8.37
CA ILE A 91 -11.70 10.27 -8.33
C ILE A 91 -12.15 10.62 -9.74
N HIS A 92 -11.23 10.98 -10.64
CA HIS A 92 -11.55 11.28 -12.03
C HIS A 92 -12.21 10.08 -12.73
N GLN A 93 -11.75 8.85 -12.48
CA GLN A 93 -12.36 7.64 -13.03
C GLN A 93 -13.79 7.44 -12.52
N VAL A 94 -14.04 7.65 -11.22
CA VAL A 94 -15.39 7.56 -10.64
C VAL A 94 -16.29 8.64 -11.23
N VAL A 95 -15.86 9.90 -11.24
CA VAL A 95 -16.65 11.01 -11.81
C VAL A 95 -16.94 10.79 -13.29
N ASN A 96 -15.96 10.34 -14.09
CA ASN A 96 -16.17 10.05 -15.50
C ASN A 96 -17.16 8.88 -15.71
N LYS A 97 -17.17 7.87 -14.83
CA LYS A 97 -18.13 6.78 -14.87
C LYS A 97 -19.55 7.28 -14.58
N GLU A 98 -19.73 8.06 -13.53
CA GLU A 98 -21.03 8.67 -13.18
C GLU A 98 -21.55 9.57 -14.30
N LEU A 99 -20.68 10.36 -14.93
CA LEU A 99 -21.05 11.21 -16.06
C LEU A 99 -21.51 10.39 -17.27
N LYS A 100 -20.84 9.27 -17.57
CA LYS A 100 -21.29 8.36 -18.64
C LYS A 100 -22.63 7.69 -18.33
N GLU A 101 -22.89 7.35 -17.07
CA GLU A 101 -24.20 6.80 -16.67
C GLU A 101 -25.35 7.82 -16.86
N ILE A 102 -25.06 9.11 -16.65
CA ILE A 102 -26.05 10.20 -16.80
C ILE A 102 -26.19 10.65 -18.27
N LEU A 103 -25.08 10.78 -18.99
CA LEU A 103 -25.01 11.39 -20.33
C LEU A 103 -24.95 10.38 -21.47
N GLY A 104 -24.80 9.08 -21.18
CA GLY A 104 -24.59 8.03 -22.17
C GLY A 104 -23.10 7.83 -22.53
N ASP A 105 -22.79 7.52 -23.80
CA ASP A 105 -21.40 7.28 -24.23
C ASP A 105 -20.48 8.52 -24.08
N SER A 106 -21.06 9.69 -23.81
CA SER A 106 -20.37 10.95 -23.59
C SER A 106 -19.67 11.01 -22.22
N GLY A 107 -18.34 10.98 -22.23
CA GLY A 107 -17.50 11.21 -21.04
C GLY A 107 -17.17 12.70 -20.81
N ILE A 108 -16.25 12.96 -19.86
CA ILE A 108 -15.71 14.30 -19.57
C ILE A 108 -15.16 15.00 -20.82
N GLU A 109 -14.60 14.23 -21.76
CA GLU A 109 -13.96 14.74 -22.98
C GLU A 109 -14.94 15.43 -23.93
N GLU A 110 -16.23 15.09 -23.87
CA GLU A 110 -17.27 15.67 -24.72
C GLU A 110 -17.95 16.90 -24.10
N LEU A 111 -17.66 17.19 -22.82
CA LEU A 111 -18.17 18.38 -22.16
C LEU A 111 -17.62 19.66 -22.83
N ALA A 112 -18.40 20.75 -22.78
CA ALA A 112 -17.91 22.07 -23.16
C ALA A 112 -16.71 22.49 -22.28
N PRO A 113 -15.76 23.32 -22.78
CA PRO A 113 -14.56 23.71 -22.04
C PRO A 113 -14.84 24.22 -20.61
N ASP A 114 -15.84 25.09 -20.44
CA ASP A 114 -16.21 25.64 -19.12
C ASP A 114 -16.66 24.56 -18.13
N LYS A 115 -17.35 23.53 -18.64
CA LYS A 115 -17.80 22.40 -17.83
C LYS A 115 -16.65 21.46 -17.47
N ARG A 116 -15.66 21.28 -18.36
CA ARG A 116 -14.44 20.53 -18.01
C ARG A 116 -13.66 21.20 -16.89
N VAL A 117 -13.54 22.54 -16.92
CA VAL A 117 -12.90 23.31 -15.84
C VAL A 117 -13.66 23.13 -14.53
N GLN A 118 -15.00 23.18 -14.57
CA GLN A 118 -15.84 22.94 -13.39
C GLN A 118 -15.64 21.52 -12.82
N VAL A 119 -15.61 20.50 -13.67
CA VAL A 119 -15.40 19.10 -13.25
C VAL A 119 -13.98 18.91 -12.68
N ALA A 120 -12.96 19.50 -13.30
CA ALA A 120 -11.60 19.45 -12.78
C ALA A 120 -11.49 20.05 -11.37
N GLY A 121 -12.10 21.22 -11.14
CA GLY A 121 -12.15 21.84 -9.81
C GLY A 121 -12.87 20.97 -8.77
N MET A 122 -13.96 20.28 -9.17
CA MET A 122 -14.66 19.34 -8.29
C MET A 122 -13.79 18.12 -7.96
N VAL A 123 -13.05 17.56 -8.92
CA VAL A 123 -12.13 16.44 -8.70
C VAL A 123 -11.03 16.84 -7.71
N ASP A 124 -10.46 18.03 -7.84
CA ASP A 124 -9.44 18.54 -6.92
C ASP A 124 -9.99 18.74 -5.49
N GLU A 125 -11.18 19.33 -5.36
CA GLU A 125 -11.84 19.52 -4.06
C GLU A 125 -12.17 18.17 -3.39
N LEU A 126 -12.69 17.21 -4.16
CA LEU A 126 -12.92 15.85 -3.68
C LEU A 126 -11.59 15.19 -3.26
N GLY A 127 -10.51 15.40 -4.00
CA GLY A 127 -9.18 14.89 -3.65
C GLY A 127 -8.70 15.39 -2.29
N GLU A 128 -8.96 16.65 -1.98
CA GLU A 128 -8.55 17.25 -0.71
C GLU A 128 -9.42 16.79 0.47
N LYS A 129 -10.75 16.69 0.28
CA LYS A 129 -11.71 16.41 1.35
C LYS A 129 -12.00 14.92 1.59
N SER A 130 -11.72 14.04 0.62
CA SER A 130 -12.03 12.61 0.75
C SER A 130 -11.17 11.94 1.83
N SER A 131 -11.78 11.01 2.58
CA SER A 131 -11.02 10.19 3.52
C SER A 131 -10.04 9.28 2.76
N LEU A 132 -8.87 9.01 3.33
CA LEU A 132 -7.85 8.18 2.71
C LEU A 132 -7.28 7.18 3.70
N ASN A 133 -7.29 5.91 3.33
CA ASN A 133 -6.61 4.83 4.03
C ASN A 133 -5.45 4.34 3.17
N VAL A 134 -4.22 4.41 3.68
CA VAL A 134 -3.03 3.92 2.97
C VAL A 134 -2.33 2.82 3.76
N VAL A 135 -2.09 1.67 3.14
CA VAL A 135 -1.15 0.67 3.67
C VAL A 135 0.15 0.79 2.88
N MET A 136 1.24 1.17 3.54
CA MET A 136 2.57 1.16 2.94
C MET A 136 3.25 -0.18 3.23
N LEU A 137 3.64 -0.89 2.17
CA LEU A 137 4.38 -2.13 2.24
C LEU A 137 5.84 -1.84 1.91
N VAL A 138 6.73 -2.10 2.85
CA VAL A 138 8.16 -1.85 2.73
C VAL A 138 8.90 -3.16 2.58
N ASP A 139 9.66 -3.28 1.49
CA ASP A 139 10.62 -4.36 1.32
C ASP A 139 11.78 -4.19 2.33
N THR A 140 12.05 -5.23 3.11
CA THR A 140 13.15 -5.31 4.08
C THR A 140 14.14 -6.42 3.75
N SER A 141 14.20 -6.82 2.48
CA SER A 141 15.24 -7.72 1.97
C SER A 141 16.64 -7.10 2.09
N GLY A 142 17.67 -7.94 1.96
CA GLY A 142 19.05 -7.53 2.19
C GLY A 142 19.52 -6.33 1.34
N SER A 143 18.99 -6.16 0.12
CA SER A 143 19.30 -5.05 -0.78
C SER A 143 18.73 -3.71 -0.32
N MET A 144 17.68 -3.73 0.51
CA MET A 144 17.03 -2.53 1.04
C MET A 144 17.78 -1.91 2.22
N LYS A 145 18.71 -2.63 2.86
CA LYS A 145 19.49 -2.16 4.02
C LYS A 145 20.07 -0.73 3.87
N PRO A 146 20.76 -0.36 2.77
CA PRO A 146 21.26 1.01 2.58
C PRO A 146 20.14 2.05 2.36
N LYS A 147 18.94 1.62 1.97
CA LYS A 147 17.80 2.46 1.59
C LYS A 147 16.82 2.70 2.73
N LEU A 148 16.86 1.88 3.79
CA LEU A 148 15.92 1.92 4.90
C LEU A 148 15.84 3.28 5.59
N SER A 149 16.95 4.00 5.74
CA SER A 149 16.94 5.34 6.35
C SER A 149 16.10 6.33 5.54
N ALA A 150 16.20 6.27 4.21
CA ALA A 150 15.37 7.08 3.31
C ALA A 150 13.90 6.65 3.36
N VAL A 151 13.62 5.36 3.49
CA VAL A 151 12.25 4.85 3.65
C VAL A 151 11.63 5.34 4.96
N GLN A 152 12.37 5.30 6.07
CA GLN A 152 11.91 5.80 7.36
C GLN A 152 11.58 7.29 7.30
N GLN A 153 12.45 8.08 6.67
CA GLN A 153 12.21 9.49 6.45
C GLN A 153 10.96 9.72 5.57
N ALA A 154 10.82 8.95 4.49
CA ALA A 154 9.65 9.02 3.61
C ALA A 154 8.35 8.70 4.33
N ILE A 155 8.35 7.72 5.24
CA ILE A 155 7.17 7.37 6.05
C ILE A 155 6.79 8.48 7.00
N HIS A 156 7.76 9.05 7.70
CA HIS A 156 7.52 10.17 8.60
C HIS A 156 6.96 11.39 7.83
N ASP A 157 7.63 11.81 6.76
CA ASP A 157 7.25 12.98 5.97
C ASP A 157 5.90 12.76 5.26
N PHE A 158 5.62 11.53 4.83
CA PHE A 158 4.32 11.16 4.28
C PHE A 158 3.22 11.24 5.33
N SER A 159 3.46 10.78 6.56
CA SER A 159 2.46 10.89 7.64
C SER A 159 2.08 12.34 7.94
N ILE A 160 3.07 13.26 7.93
CA ILE A 160 2.84 14.69 8.10
C ILE A 160 2.01 15.23 6.93
N SER A 161 2.37 14.85 5.70
CA SER A 161 1.62 15.26 4.51
C SER A 161 0.17 14.76 4.55
N LEU A 162 -0.08 13.53 5.01
CA LEU A 162 -1.44 13.00 5.18
C LEU A 162 -2.23 13.78 6.24
N HIS A 163 -1.60 14.13 7.36
CA HIS A 163 -2.24 14.90 8.42
C HIS A 163 -2.57 16.34 8.02
N SER A 164 -1.83 16.91 7.06
CA SER A 164 -2.09 18.27 6.54
C SER A 164 -3.32 18.38 5.64
N ARG A 165 -3.87 17.24 5.19
CA ARG A 165 -5.06 17.22 4.33
C ARG A 165 -6.32 17.57 5.10
N SER A 166 -7.29 18.17 4.42
CA SER A 166 -8.60 18.50 5.01
C SER A 166 -9.45 17.25 5.29
N GLY A 167 -9.27 16.19 4.50
CA GLY A 167 -9.95 14.90 4.69
C GLY A 167 -9.25 13.97 5.68
N HIS A 168 -10.04 13.16 6.39
CA HIS A 168 -9.54 12.18 7.36
C HIS A 168 -8.60 11.17 6.70
N SER A 169 -7.33 11.18 7.10
CA SER A 169 -6.29 10.32 6.53
C SER A 169 -5.66 9.46 7.61
N ARG A 170 -5.52 8.16 7.34
CA ARG A 170 -4.75 7.25 8.19
C ARG A 170 -3.87 6.34 7.36
N MET A 171 -2.78 5.88 7.97
CA MET A 171 -1.85 4.96 7.36
C MET A 171 -1.49 3.81 8.29
N ALA A 172 -1.16 2.68 7.69
CA ALA A 172 -0.45 1.58 8.35
C ALA A 172 0.83 1.28 7.57
N VAL A 173 1.85 0.76 8.24
CA VAL A 173 3.10 0.33 7.61
C VAL A 173 3.34 -1.12 7.94
N GLY A 174 3.46 -1.94 6.90
CA GLY A 174 3.93 -3.31 7.00
C GLY A 174 5.28 -3.48 6.31
N SER A 175 6.07 -4.43 6.80
CA SER A 175 7.33 -4.83 6.17
C SER A 175 7.24 -6.26 5.66
N PHE A 176 7.84 -6.53 4.50
CA PHE A 176 7.96 -7.89 3.96
C PHE A 176 9.41 -8.16 3.53
N PRO A 177 9.90 -9.40 3.69
CA PRO A 177 9.21 -10.54 4.30
C PRO A 177 9.04 -10.39 5.82
N GLY A 178 7.97 -10.97 6.38
CA GLY A 178 7.74 -11.05 7.82
C GLY A 178 8.46 -12.23 8.48
N LYS A 179 8.49 -12.26 9.82
CA LYS A 179 9.17 -13.33 10.60
C LYS A 179 8.38 -14.64 10.60
N GLN A 180 7.07 -14.57 10.79
CA GLN A 180 6.17 -15.72 10.87
C GLN A 180 5.14 -15.74 9.73
N LYS A 181 4.79 -14.56 9.20
CA LYS A 181 3.87 -14.34 8.07
C LYS A 181 4.61 -13.69 6.91
N HIS A 182 3.94 -13.48 5.77
CA HIS A 182 4.58 -12.75 4.67
C HIS A 182 4.71 -11.26 4.96
N LEU A 183 3.81 -10.70 5.80
CA LEU A 183 3.80 -9.30 6.20
C LEU A 183 3.87 -9.15 7.73
N ASP A 184 4.81 -8.35 8.23
CA ASP A 184 4.85 -7.90 9.62
C ASP A 184 4.32 -6.47 9.71
N ILE A 185 3.26 -6.22 10.50
CA ILE A 185 2.77 -4.86 10.74
C ILE A 185 3.71 -4.16 11.71
N ARG A 186 4.44 -3.16 11.22
CA ARG A 186 5.39 -2.36 12.01
C ARG A 186 4.70 -1.18 12.66
N ILE A 187 3.81 -0.52 11.92
CA ILE A 187 3.02 0.60 12.41
C ILE A 187 1.55 0.27 12.13
N PRO A 188 0.70 0.07 13.17
CA PRO A 188 -0.73 -0.14 12.97
C PRO A 188 -1.41 1.13 12.44
N TRP A 189 -2.68 1.03 12.07
CA TRP A 189 -3.47 2.18 11.59
C TRP A 189 -3.35 3.39 12.53
N THR A 190 -2.83 4.49 11.99
CA THR A 190 -2.67 5.75 12.72
C THR A 190 -2.88 6.95 11.80
N GLU A 191 -3.36 8.06 12.37
CA GLU A 191 -3.45 9.36 11.68
C GLU A 191 -2.14 10.15 11.74
N LYS A 192 -1.21 9.74 12.63
CA LYS A 192 0.06 10.42 12.85
C LYS A 192 1.14 9.41 13.20
N VAL A 193 2.31 9.53 12.57
CA VAL A 193 3.50 8.76 12.92
C VAL A 193 4.46 9.69 13.64
N GLU A 194 4.64 9.51 14.95
CA GLU A 194 5.57 10.35 15.72
C GLU A 194 7.03 9.93 15.48
N GLN A 195 7.30 8.62 15.32
CA GLN A 195 8.62 8.08 15.04
C GLN A 195 8.53 6.81 14.18
N ALA A 196 9.12 6.82 12.98
CA ALA A 196 9.15 5.66 12.07
C ALA A 196 10.32 4.67 12.35
N HIS A 197 10.99 4.81 13.50
CA HIS A 197 12.16 4.00 13.86
C HIS A 197 11.89 2.49 13.98
N GLN A 198 10.62 2.08 14.05
CA GLN A 198 10.19 0.69 14.26
C GLN A 198 10.45 -0.25 13.06
N ILE A 199 10.86 0.27 11.91
CA ILE A 199 11.04 -0.50 10.66
C ILE A 199 12.44 -1.13 10.56
N THR A 200 13.43 -0.60 11.29
CA THR A 200 14.84 -1.05 11.19
C THR A 200 15.20 -2.26 12.04
N SER A 201 14.32 -2.71 12.94
CA SER A 201 14.69 -3.66 14.01
C SER A 201 15.02 -5.07 13.51
N ASP A 202 14.46 -5.49 12.37
CA ASP A 202 14.51 -6.91 11.95
C ASP A 202 14.61 -7.05 10.42
N LEU A 203 15.80 -6.87 9.88
CA LEU A 203 16.08 -7.21 8.48
C LEU A 203 15.99 -8.73 8.29
N ALA A 204 15.22 -9.15 7.30
CA ALA A 204 15.17 -10.56 6.92
C ALA A 204 16.41 -10.93 6.10
N MET A 205 17.31 -11.69 6.70
CA MET A 205 18.54 -12.14 6.05
C MET A 205 18.33 -13.25 4.99
N SER A 206 17.08 -13.65 4.71
CA SER A 206 16.78 -14.84 3.89
C SER A 206 16.75 -14.61 2.38
N GLY A 207 16.80 -13.36 1.90
CA GLY A 207 16.88 -13.04 0.47
C GLY A 207 15.61 -13.33 -0.35
N ILE A 208 14.47 -13.55 0.31
CA ILE A 208 13.18 -13.82 -0.33
C ILE A 208 12.31 -12.55 -0.27
N THR A 209 11.61 -12.24 -1.37
CA THR A 209 10.75 -11.06 -1.51
C THR A 209 9.32 -11.48 -1.91
N PRO A 210 8.45 -11.81 -0.93
CA PRO A 210 7.10 -12.30 -1.18
C PRO A 210 6.09 -11.15 -1.40
N THR A 211 6.31 -10.34 -2.43
CA THR A 211 5.49 -9.15 -2.73
C THR A 211 4.02 -9.47 -2.94
N GLY A 212 3.70 -10.54 -3.68
CA GLY A 212 2.30 -10.94 -3.91
C GLY A 212 1.56 -11.32 -2.63
N PRO A 213 2.09 -12.27 -1.84
CA PRO A 213 1.53 -12.58 -0.52
C PRO A 213 1.40 -11.36 0.41
N ALA A 214 2.38 -10.45 0.41
CA ALA A 214 2.31 -9.21 1.19
C ALA A 214 1.15 -8.30 0.77
N ILE A 215 0.87 -8.17 -0.54
CA ILE A 215 -0.29 -7.43 -1.05
C ILE A 215 -1.59 -8.09 -0.57
N VAL A 216 -1.70 -9.42 -0.62
CA VAL A 216 -2.90 -10.15 -0.16
C VAL A 216 -3.15 -9.94 1.33
N GLU A 217 -2.12 -10.05 2.17
CA GLU A 217 -2.24 -9.78 3.60
C GLU A 217 -2.60 -8.32 3.88
N ALA A 218 -2.10 -7.37 3.08
CA ALA A 218 -2.44 -5.97 3.17
C ALA A 218 -3.90 -5.67 2.83
N ILE A 219 -4.48 -6.37 1.84
CA ILE A 219 -5.90 -6.28 1.50
C ILE A 219 -6.77 -6.57 2.73
N ALA A 220 -6.43 -7.63 3.49
CA ALA A 220 -7.17 -8.02 4.69
C ALA A 220 -7.19 -6.94 5.78
N LEU A 221 -6.17 -6.07 5.86
CA LEU A 221 -6.14 -4.95 6.81
C LEU A 221 -7.24 -3.91 6.56
N PHE A 222 -7.68 -3.74 5.31
CA PHE A 222 -8.79 -2.84 4.96
C PHE A 222 -10.16 -3.45 5.28
N GLU A 223 -10.25 -4.77 5.40
CA GLU A 223 -11.46 -5.49 5.79
C GLU A 223 -11.63 -5.51 7.32
N GLN A 224 -10.52 -5.57 8.07
CA GLN A 224 -10.51 -5.52 9.53
C GLN A 224 -11.08 -4.22 10.13
N ASP A 225 -11.12 -3.13 9.35
CA ASP A 225 -11.85 -1.92 9.71
C ASP A 225 -13.39 -2.10 9.82
N LYS A 226 -13.93 -3.22 9.30
CA LYS A 226 -15.37 -3.57 9.37
C LYS A 226 -15.66 -4.78 10.24
N LEU A 227 -14.66 -5.38 10.89
CA LEU A 227 -14.83 -6.63 11.61
C LEU A 227 -15.27 -6.36 13.07
N PRO A 228 -16.47 -6.84 13.49
CA PRO A 228 -16.85 -6.77 14.89
C PRO A 228 -15.88 -7.61 15.75
N ARG A 229 -15.69 -7.19 17.01
CA ARG A 229 -14.75 -7.75 18.00
C ARG A 229 -14.71 -9.28 18.12
N SER A 230 -15.70 -10.01 17.61
CA SER A 230 -15.79 -11.49 17.63
C SER A 230 -14.82 -12.22 16.68
N LEU A 231 -13.91 -11.53 16.00
CA LEU A 231 -12.79 -12.16 15.28
C LEU A 231 -11.42 -11.98 15.95
N GLN A 232 -11.31 -11.13 17.00
CA GLN A 232 -10.13 -11.10 17.86
C GLN A 232 -10.01 -12.37 18.70
N GLU A 233 -11.13 -12.93 19.14
CA GLU A 233 -11.16 -14.18 19.93
C GLU A 233 -10.68 -15.40 19.13
N ARG A 234 -10.93 -15.45 17.81
CA ARG A 234 -10.48 -16.56 16.97
C ARG A 234 -8.99 -16.57 16.61
N TYR A 235 -8.28 -15.46 16.84
CA TYR A 235 -6.83 -15.41 16.71
C TYR A 235 -6.10 -15.69 18.03
N ILE A 236 -6.80 -15.60 19.17
CA ILE A 236 -6.25 -15.98 20.48
C ILE A 236 -6.26 -17.52 20.62
N ASP A 237 -7.31 -18.19 20.14
CA ASP A 237 -7.44 -19.66 20.26
C ASP A 237 -6.39 -20.47 19.45
N GLN A 238 -5.75 -19.87 18.42
CA GLN A 238 -4.72 -20.57 17.63
C GLN A 238 -3.31 -20.51 18.26
N GLU A 239 -3.04 -19.58 19.17
CA GLU A 239 -1.78 -19.55 19.91
C GLU A 239 -1.80 -20.52 21.11
N GLU A 240 -2.97 -20.83 21.68
CA GLU A 240 -3.07 -21.79 22.80
C GLU A 240 -3.01 -23.27 22.37
N GLU A 241 -3.37 -23.63 21.13
CA GLU A 241 -3.24 -25.01 20.65
C GLU A 241 -1.78 -25.42 20.38
N ASP A 242 -0.94 -24.50 19.90
CA ASP A 242 0.46 -24.80 19.54
C ASP A 242 1.41 -24.86 20.76
N ASP A 243 1.09 -24.19 21.86
CA ASP A 243 1.87 -24.26 23.12
C ASP A 243 1.53 -25.51 23.98
N SER A 244 0.46 -26.24 23.63
CA SER A 244 0.01 -27.42 24.39
C SER A 244 0.75 -28.73 24.02
N ASN A 245 1.52 -28.75 22.94
CA ASN A 245 2.17 -29.98 22.42
C ASN A 245 3.67 -30.10 22.79
N GLY A 246 4.17 -29.21 23.66
CA GLY A 246 5.58 -29.13 24.05
C GLY A 246 5.99 -29.82 25.35
N MET A 247 5.15 -30.68 25.95
CA MET A 247 5.55 -31.48 27.13
C MET A 247 5.08 -32.92 27.05
N LEU A 248 5.95 -33.82 26.58
CA LEU A 248 5.88 -35.25 26.87
C LEU A 248 7.25 -35.78 27.29
N ARG A 249 7.45 -35.67 28.60
CA ARG A 249 7.94 -36.72 29.53
C ARG A 249 9.30 -37.37 29.26
N ASP A 250 10.21 -36.98 30.16
CA ASP A 250 11.26 -37.82 30.72
C ASP A 250 10.70 -39.12 31.35
N HIS A 251 11.61 -40.10 31.54
CA HIS A 251 11.52 -41.43 32.18
C HIS A 251 11.44 -42.64 31.22
N VAL A 252 12.21 -43.74 31.37
CA VAL A 252 13.17 -44.22 32.39
C VAL A 252 13.93 -45.41 31.75
N PHE A 253 15.23 -45.56 32.07
CA PHE A 253 15.84 -46.81 32.55
C PHE A 253 16.97 -46.44 33.53
#